data_AF-A0A0D0AK14-F1
#
_entry.id   AF-A0A0D0AK14-F1
#
_cell.length_a   1.000
_cell.length_b   1.000
_cell.length_c   1.000
_cell.angle_alpha   90.00
_cell.angle_beta   90.00
_cell.angle_gamma   90.00
#
_symmetry.space_group_name_H-M   'P 1'
#
loop_
_entity.id
_entity.type
_entity.pdbx_description
1 polymer ?
#
loop_
_entity_poly.entity_id
_entity_poly.type
_entity_poly.pdbx_seq_one_letter_code
_entity_poly.pdbx_strand_id
1 'polypeptide(L)'
;MVNRRISEDLKECALRLWNHGWDVEDVCEAFGVSRSSCYRWRQILEEHGTIKRPPSPLTGRSRTITRALLSAIQDLFAIDADLFLDEVCTWLAFEHNIIISLSTLSRTLEQAGLT
;
A
#
# COMPACT_ATOMS: atom_id res chain seq x y z
N MET A 1 14.85 -9.80 21.61
CA MET A 1 13.75 -10.62 21.05
C MET A 1 13.92 -10.71 19.54
N VAL A 2 13.81 -11.91 18.97
CA VAL A 2 13.88 -12.12 17.51
C VAL A 2 12.53 -11.76 16.89
N ASN A 3 12.53 -11.23 15.66
CA ASN A 3 11.30 -10.98 14.92
C ASN A 3 10.58 -12.31 14.68
N ARG A 4 9.42 -12.49 15.31
CA ARG A 4 8.57 -13.68 15.19
C ARG A 4 7.20 -13.26 14.69
N ARG A 5 6.65 -14.04 13.76
CA ARG A 5 5.29 -13.85 13.28
C ARG A 5 4.34 -14.41 14.34
N ILE A 6 3.73 -13.51 15.11
CA ILE A 6 2.68 -13.85 16.10
C ILE A 6 1.34 -13.87 15.38
N SER A 7 0.57 -14.94 15.56
CA SER A 7 -0.75 -15.12 14.97
C SER A 7 -1.77 -14.12 15.53
N GLU A 8 -2.85 -13.90 14.80
CA GLU A 8 -3.83 -12.85 15.12
C GLU A 8 -4.71 -13.21 16.31
N ASP A 9 -5.12 -14.47 16.40
CA ASP A 9 -5.82 -15.08 17.53
C ASP A 9 -5.07 -14.90 18.86
N LEU A 10 -3.74 -15.07 18.89
CA LEU A 10 -2.92 -14.85 20.08
C LEU A 10 -2.94 -13.38 20.52
N LYS A 11 -2.90 -12.45 19.56
CA LYS A 11 -2.98 -11.01 19.86
C LYS A 11 -4.35 -10.64 20.40
N GLU A 12 -5.42 -11.17 19.80
CA GLU A 12 -6.78 -10.97 20.30
C GLU A 12 -6.92 -11.50 21.72
N CYS A 13 -6.46 -12.72 21.98
CA CYS A 13 -6.57 -13.33 23.30
C CYS A 13 -5.79 -12.52 24.36
N ALA A 14 -4.57 -12.10 24.06
CA ALA A 14 -3.77 -11.25 24.94
C ALA A 14 -4.47 -9.91 25.26
N LEU A 15 -5.01 -9.23 24.24
CA LEU A 15 -5.75 -7.98 24.44
C LEU A 15 -7.07 -8.19 25.20
N ARG A 16 -7.78 -9.30 24.96
CA ARG A 16 -9.01 -9.63 25.69
C ARG A 16 -8.72 -9.82 27.17
N LEU A 17 -7.70 -10.60 27.53
CA LEU A 17 -7.31 -10.81 28.93
C LEU A 17 -6.94 -9.49 29.61
N TRP A 18 -6.14 -8.66 28.93
CA TRP A 18 -5.81 -7.34 29.44
C TRP A 18 -7.05 -6.45 29.63
N ASN A 19 -8.00 -6.49 28.70
CA ASN A 19 -9.27 -5.74 28.83
C ASN A 19 -10.18 -6.28 29.93
N HIS A 20 -10.02 -7.54 30.34
CA HIS A 20 -10.71 -8.14 31.49
C HIS A 20 -10.03 -7.80 32.83
N GLY A 21 -9.01 -6.94 32.82
CA GLY A 21 -8.33 -6.45 34.02
C GLY A 21 -7.13 -7.30 34.46
N TRP A 22 -6.66 -8.23 33.62
CA TRP A 22 -5.40 -8.92 33.88
C TRP A 22 -4.22 -7.96 33.77
N ASP A 23 -3.22 -8.18 34.61
CA ASP A 23 -1.99 -7.41 34.61
C ASP A 23 -1.20 -7.63 33.32
N VAL A 24 -0.59 -6.56 32.79
CA VAL A 24 0.04 -6.64 31.46
C VAL A 24 1.32 -7.47 31.52
N GLU A 25 2.00 -7.52 32.66
CA GLU A 25 3.18 -8.37 32.87
C GLU A 25 2.80 -9.84 32.85
N ASP A 26 1.71 -10.22 33.53
CA ASP A 26 1.19 -11.60 33.53
C ASP A 26 0.75 -12.03 32.12
N VAL A 27 0.07 -11.15 31.38
CA VAL A 27 -0.30 -11.39 29.97
C VAL A 27 0.95 -11.54 29.10
N CYS A 28 1.98 -10.73 29.31
CA CYS A 28 3.22 -10.82 28.56
C CYS A 28 3.96 -12.15 28.82
N GLU A 29 3.99 -12.59 30.07
CA GLU A 29 4.60 -13.86 30.46
C GLU A 29 3.85 -15.05 29.86
N ALA A 30 2.53 -15.10 30.02
CA ALA A 30 1.69 -16.20 29.52
C ALA A 30 1.78 -16.39 28.00
N PHE A 31 1.90 -15.30 27.24
CA PHE A 31 1.96 -15.34 25.78
C PHE A 31 3.40 -15.30 25.22
N GLY A 32 4.42 -15.10 26.07
CA GLY A 32 5.82 -15.02 25.66
C GLY A 32 6.13 -13.79 24.79
N VAL A 33 5.49 -12.66 25.07
CA VAL A 33 5.57 -11.42 24.28
C VAL A 33 6.04 -10.25 25.14
N SER A 34 6.64 -9.23 24.51
CA SER A 34 7.04 -8.01 25.22
C SER A 34 5.84 -7.12 25.50
N ARG A 35 5.89 -6.36 26.61
CA ARG A 35 4.98 -5.24 26.89
C ARG A 35 4.79 -4.32 25.69
N SER A 36 5.88 -3.90 25.06
CA SER A 36 5.86 -3.03 23.87
C SER A 36 5.10 -3.61 22.68
N SER A 37 5.02 -4.94 22.55
CA SER A 37 4.18 -5.59 21.53
C SER A 37 2.69 -5.49 21.88
N CYS A 38 2.33 -5.74 23.14
CA CYS A 38 0.96 -5.60 23.62
C CYS A 38 0.44 -4.16 23.46
N TYR A 39 1.22 -3.16 23.90
CA TYR A 39 0.87 -1.75 23.72
C TYR A 39 0.70 -1.39 22.23
N ARG A 40 1.61 -1.87 21.36
CA ARG A 40 1.49 -1.63 19.92
C ARG A 40 0.22 -2.24 19.33
N TRP A 41 -0.18 -3.44 19.77
CA TRP A 41 -1.42 -4.06 19.29
C TRP A 41 -2.65 -3.31 19.77
N ARG A 42 -2.67 -2.84 21.02
CA ARG A 42 -3.75 -1.99 21.55
C ARG A 42 -3.86 -0.70 20.74
N GLN A 43 -2.74 -0.03 20.48
CA GLN A 43 -2.73 1.20 19.67
C GLN A 43 -3.27 0.95 18.26
N ILE A 44 -2.86 -0.15 17.60
CA ILE A 44 -3.37 -0.51 16.26
C ILE A 44 -4.88 -0.77 16.29
N LEU A 45 -5.37 -1.46 17.33
CA LEU A 45 -6.79 -1.74 17.52
C LEU A 45 -7.60 -0.45 17.75
N GLU A 46 -7.09 0.48 18.56
CA GLU A 46 -7.72 1.77 18.82
C GLU A 46 -7.73 2.67 17.56
N GLU A 47 -6.64 2.69 16.79
CA GLU A 47 -6.49 3.53 15.60
C GLU A 47 -7.31 3.00 14.40
N HIS A 48 -7.40 1.69 14.23
CA HIS A 48 -7.94 1.08 13.01
C HIS A 48 -9.14 0.16 13.23
N GLY A 49 -9.55 -0.09 14.48
CA GLY A 49 -10.64 -1.02 14.81
C GLY A 49 -10.32 -2.49 14.53
N THR A 50 -9.08 -2.80 14.12
CA THR A 50 -8.62 -4.17 13.85
C THR A 50 -7.22 -4.34 14.40
N ILE A 51 -6.84 -5.56 14.79
CA ILE A 51 -5.47 -5.85 15.27
C ILE A 51 -4.47 -5.92 14.10
N LYS A 52 -4.97 -6.14 12.89
CA LYS A 52 -4.17 -6.11 11.68
C LYS A 52 -3.87 -4.67 11.31
N ARG A 53 -2.58 -4.31 11.35
CA ARG A 53 -2.16 -3.01 10.79
C ARG A 53 -2.56 -2.97 9.31
N PRO A 54 -3.36 -1.98 8.87
CA PRO A 54 -3.64 -1.81 7.47
C PRO A 54 -2.33 -1.58 6.71
N PRO A 55 -2.23 -2.04 5.45
CA PRO A 55 -1.06 -1.73 4.64
C PRO A 55 -0.89 -0.22 4.56
N SER A 56 0.36 0.26 4.60
CA SER A 56 0.64 1.68 4.44
C SER A 56 0.06 2.14 3.10
N PRO A 57 -0.69 3.26 3.06
CA PRO A 57 -1.28 3.76 1.81
C PRO A 57 -0.19 4.10 0.78
N LEU A 58 1.01 4.44 1.25
CA LEU A 58 2.20 4.61 0.44
C LEU A 58 3.05 3.33 0.53
N THR A 59 2.81 2.39 -0.37
CA THR A 59 3.66 1.21 -0.52
C THR A 59 4.37 1.26 -1.87
N GLY A 60 5.70 1.20 -1.87
CA GLY A 60 6.53 1.20 -3.07
C GLY A 60 6.82 2.58 -3.67
N ARG A 61 7.42 2.59 -4.86
CA ARG A 61 7.73 3.81 -5.62
C ARG A 61 6.45 4.40 -6.21
N SER A 62 6.24 5.71 -6.06
CA SER A 62 5.13 6.41 -6.71
C SER A 62 5.19 6.21 -8.22
N ARG A 63 4.05 5.92 -8.84
CA ARG A 63 3.97 5.79 -10.30
C ARG A 63 4.32 7.14 -10.94
N THR A 64 5.22 7.12 -11.92
CA THR A 64 5.59 8.31 -12.70
C THR A 64 4.38 8.87 -13.46
N ILE A 65 3.52 7.99 -13.95
CA ILE A 65 2.26 8.34 -14.60
C ILE A 65 1.14 8.28 -13.55
N THR A 66 0.54 9.42 -13.27
CA THR A 66 -0.61 9.53 -12.36
C THR A 66 -1.89 9.06 -13.06
N ARG A 67 -2.96 8.82 -12.28
CA ARG A 67 -4.25 8.42 -12.85
C ARG A 67 -4.86 9.50 -13.75
N ALA A 68 -4.64 10.78 -13.44
CA ALA A 68 -5.08 11.89 -14.28
C ALA A 68 -4.38 11.86 -15.65
N LEU A 69 -3.07 11.58 -15.66
CA LEU A 69 -2.30 11.49 -16.90
C LEU A 69 -2.70 10.27 -17.74
N LEU A 70 -3.03 9.14 -17.10
CA LEU A 70 -3.62 7.99 -17.80
C LEU A 70 -4.94 8.35 -18.49
N SER A 71 -5.81 9.13 -17.84
CA SER A 71 -7.05 9.61 -18.47
C SER A 71 -6.76 10.49 -19.68
N ALA A 72 -5.80 11.41 -19.57
CA ALA A 72 -5.44 12.28 -20.70
C ALA A 72 -4.87 11.49 -21.88
N ILE A 73 -4.08 10.44 -21.61
CA ILE A 73 -3.58 9.53 -22.66
C ILE A 73 -4.74 8.75 -23.30
N GLN A 74 -5.74 8.32 -22.51
CA GLN A 74 -6.93 7.65 -23.05
C GLN A 74 -7.75 8.58 -23.96
N ASP A 75 -7.92 9.84 -23.55
CA ASP A 75 -8.61 10.85 -24.35
C ASP A 75 -7.86 11.11 -25.67
N LEU A 76 -6.53 11.11 -25.64
CA LEU A 76 -5.69 11.23 -26.83
C LEU A 76 -5.94 10.07 -27.82
N PHE A 77 -5.93 8.82 -27.34
CA PHE A 77 -6.24 7.64 -28.16
C PHE A 77 -7.68 7.60 -28.66
N ALA A 78 -8.62 8.23 -27.95
CA ALA A 78 -10.00 8.35 -28.41
C ALA A 78 -10.17 9.34 -29.57
N ILE A 79 -9.30 10.36 -29.63
CA ILE A 79 -9.27 11.34 -30.73
C ILE A 79 -8.57 10.75 -31.95
N ASP A 80 -7.44 10.07 -31.72
CA ASP A 80 -6.64 9.44 -32.77
C ASP A 80 -6.14 8.07 -32.32
N ALA A 81 -6.74 7.02 -32.87
CA ALA A 81 -6.44 5.63 -32.50
C ALA A 81 -5.17 5.10 -33.18
N ASP A 82 -4.66 5.77 -34.22
CA ASP A 82 -3.47 5.35 -34.97
C ASP A 82 -2.16 5.92 -34.38
N LEU A 83 -2.26 6.65 -33.26
CA LEU A 83 -1.15 7.35 -32.64
C LEU A 83 -0.12 6.37 -32.06
N PHE A 84 1.15 6.56 -32.43
CA PHE A 84 2.22 5.67 -31.99
C PHE A 84 2.70 5.99 -30.58
N LEU A 85 3.23 4.98 -29.88
CA LEU A 85 3.67 5.12 -28.49
C LEU A 85 4.82 6.12 -28.31
N ASP A 86 5.67 6.32 -29.31
CA ASP A 86 6.75 7.32 -29.30
C ASP A 86 6.21 8.74 -29.48
N GLU A 87 5.12 8.92 -30.23
CA GLU A 87 4.38 10.18 -30.33
C GLU A 87 3.73 10.53 -28.98
N VAL A 88 3.14 9.55 -28.28
CA VAL A 88 2.65 9.75 -26.90
C VAL A 88 3.79 10.14 -25.95
N CYS A 89 4.96 9.50 -26.06
CA CYS A 89 6.14 9.88 -25.27
C CYS A 89 6.57 11.33 -25.55
N THR A 90 6.50 11.74 -26.81
CA THR A 90 6.82 13.10 -27.25
C THR A 90 5.83 14.11 -26.70
N TRP A 91 4.53 13.81 -26.79
CA TRP A 91 3.47 14.62 -26.21
C TRP A 91 3.61 14.76 -24.68
N LEU A 92 3.92 13.68 -23.97
CA LEU A 92 4.19 13.71 -22.52
C LEU A 92 5.39 14.58 -22.15
N ALA A 93 6.44 14.57 -22.98
CA ALA A 93 7.61 15.41 -22.78
C ALA A 93 7.29 16.91 -22.99
N PHE A 94 6.51 17.25 -24.02
CA PHE A 94 6.16 18.64 -24.33
C PHE A 94 5.09 19.23 -23.40
N GLU A 95 3.97 18.53 -23.20
CA GLU A 95 2.80 19.08 -22.49
C GLU A 95 2.92 18.92 -20.97
N HIS A 96 3.55 17.83 -20.51
CA HIS A 96 3.59 17.47 -19.10
C HIS A 96 5.00 17.44 -18.50
N ASN A 97 6.04 17.72 -19.29
CA ASN A 97 7.45 17.68 -18.87
C ASN A 97 7.85 16.33 -18.24
N ILE A 98 7.24 15.23 -18.73
CA ILE A 98 7.46 13.88 -18.25
C ILE A 98 8.21 13.10 -19.33
N ILE A 99 9.50 12.88 -19.08
CA ILE A 99 10.36 12.07 -19.96
C ILE A 99 10.31 10.62 -19.48
N ILE A 100 9.71 9.75 -20.29
CA ILE A 100 9.61 8.31 -20.02
C ILE A 100 10.09 7.51 -21.22
N SER A 101 10.58 6.30 -20.96
CA SER A 101 10.92 5.38 -22.05
C SER A 101 9.67 4.77 -22.66
N LEU A 102 9.73 4.41 -23.94
CA LEU A 102 8.68 3.67 -24.65
C LEU A 102 8.25 2.40 -23.88
N SER A 103 9.24 1.66 -23.35
CA SER A 103 8.99 0.44 -22.56
C SER A 103 8.31 0.69 -21.21
N THR A 104 8.47 1.90 -20.66
CA THR A 104 7.79 2.31 -19.43
C THR A 104 6.35 2.66 -19.74
N LEU A 105 6.12 3.37 -20.85
CA LEU A 105 4.78 3.73 -21.30
C LEU A 105 3.96 2.48 -21.63
N SER A 106 4.48 1.57 -22.46
CA SER A 106 3.82 0.32 -22.84
C SER A 106 3.43 -0.51 -21.61
N ARG A 107 4.36 -0.77 -20.68
CA ARG A 107 4.03 -1.48 -19.43
C ARG A 107 2.98 -0.78 -18.58
N THR A 108 2.94 0.56 -18.60
CA THR A 108 1.94 1.31 -17.85
C THR A 108 0.56 1.17 -18.49
N LEU A 109 0.48 1.15 -19.81
CA LEU A 109 -0.77 0.95 -20.56
C LEU A 109 -1.29 -0.49 -20.42
N GLU A 110 -0.42 -1.49 -20.50
CA GLU A 110 -0.77 -2.91 -20.23
C GLU A 110 -1.33 -3.07 -18.80
N GLN A 111 -0.68 -2.48 -17.80
CA GLN A 111 -1.18 -2.50 -16.41
C GLN A 111 -2.50 -1.74 -16.22
N ALA A 112 -2.81 -0.81 -17.12
CA ALA A 112 -4.08 -0.09 -17.14
C ALA A 112 -5.16 -0.80 -17.96
N GLY A 113 -4.83 -1.90 -18.67
CA GLY A 113 -5.74 -2.66 -19.50
C GLY A 113 -6.09 -2.00 -20.85
N LEU A 114 -5.20 -1.15 -21.37
CA LEU A 114 -5.42 -0.38 -22.61
C LEU A 114 -4.83 -1.03 -23.86
N THR A 115 -3.90 -1.98 -23.67
CA THR A 115 -3.21 -2.78 -24.70
C THR A 115 -3.01 -4.17 -24.14
#